data_AF-A0A6A6UIP7-F1
#
_entry.id   AF-A0A6A6UIP7-F1
#
_cell.length_a   1.000
_cell.length_b   1.000
_cell.length_c   1.000
_cell.angle_alpha   90.00
_cell.angle_beta   90.00
_cell.angle_gamma   90.00
#
_symmetry.space_group_name_H-M   'P 1'
#
loop_
_entity.id
_entity.type
_entity.pdbx_description
1 polymer ?
#
loop_
_entity_poly.entity_id
_entity_poly.type
_entity_poly.pdbx_seq_one_letter_code
_entity_poly.pdbx_strand_id
1 'polypeptide(L)'
;MTSENELASLASLTLQPDQDASQKIASSSEEEVDKSSLDQGFPGDMDSSEYEEPHLIENPEEQKSAPNESERQLKFELHFSQLIRSLSRQEGCLWLKLMDWYDHMILTDQELEILPTLWKKLGAKSRNPEFARRLHTSGQPMFPRDQIISAVRQLQANESVVTIQQWDGRLRKYNMKNYSKDKEVPILHLKSFQSIQTDALQLDVRSDPLMVCYDTYERITRTQTREVELSVTEIIKIYNDCSETWRRSSMADELKANLKGCVVDKCIGFAFGGFNIPGKTARGVTNERSYTQLAALVFMAEVLSGFQGGKDIPIYAQEPAWNTIEKEFLKSLGITVLEHPMGLLEIDSFSAVTSMYCQIPLRQFMADDSRYWPAVFVTDRVETADEEDKRALEALEDEDKIAYWGDPDGDRVRAMVESGYDKTLLPQAPGYSIDWEHNPDVDPVLKGTYMHVRKAEQASLLRANGA
;
A
#
# COMPACT_ATOMS: atom_id res chain seq x y z
N MET A 1 -26.72 -11.85 8.70
CA MET A 1 -27.64 -10.82 9.24
C MET A 1 -27.20 -10.21 10.57
N THR A 2 -26.13 -10.67 11.23
CA THR A 2 -25.55 -9.99 12.42
C THR A 2 -24.43 -8.98 12.09
N SER A 3 -23.92 -8.92 10.86
CA SER A 3 -22.75 -8.11 10.48
C SER A 3 -23.04 -6.64 10.19
N GLU A 4 -24.21 -6.29 9.65
CA GLU A 4 -24.50 -4.89 9.25
C GLU A 4 -24.64 -3.95 10.44
N ASN A 5 -25.30 -4.38 11.52
CA ASN A 5 -25.40 -3.59 12.75
C ASN A 5 -24.04 -3.45 13.47
N GLU A 6 -23.17 -4.45 13.34
CA GLU A 6 -21.82 -4.38 13.92
C GLU A 6 -20.92 -3.42 13.13
N LEU A 7 -20.98 -3.42 11.80
CA LEU A 7 -20.25 -2.45 10.96
C LEU A 7 -20.72 -1.01 11.21
N ALA A 8 -22.02 -0.77 11.30
CA ALA A 8 -22.56 0.55 11.63
C ALA A 8 -22.10 1.03 13.02
N SER A 9 -22.02 0.12 14.01
CA SER A 9 -21.50 0.44 15.34
C SER A 9 -20.01 0.76 15.30
N LEU A 10 -19.21 0.05 14.52
CA LEU A 10 -17.76 0.29 14.37
C LEU A 10 -17.48 1.59 13.60
N ALA A 11 -18.26 1.91 12.57
CA ALA A 11 -18.13 3.16 11.82
C ALA A 11 -18.41 4.38 12.72
N SER A 12 -19.36 4.27 13.67
CA SER A 12 -19.68 5.33 14.63
C SER A 12 -18.62 5.57 15.71
N LEU A 13 -17.67 4.63 15.88
CA LEU A 13 -16.55 4.69 16.83
C LEU A 13 -15.27 5.29 16.23
N THR A 14 -15.37 5.94 15.06
CA THR A 14 -14.24 6.67 14.45
C THR A 14 -13.67 7.68 15.45
N LEU A 15 -12.37 7.55 15.68
CA LEU A 15 -11.56 8.31 16.65
C LEU A 15 -11.90 9.80 16.58
N GLN A 16 -12.47 10.35 17.66
CA GLN A 16 -12.39 11.79 17.87
C GLN A 16 -10.89 12.13 17.98
N PRO A 17 -10.35 13.06 17.17
CA PRO A 17 -8.97 13.47 17.31
C PRO A 17 -8.76 13.99 18.73
N ASP A 18 -7.70 13.49 19.37
CA ASP A 18 -7.30 13.84 20.73
C ASP A 18 -7.08 15.36 20.82
N GLN A 19 -8.06 16.08 21.35
CA GLN A 19 -8.03 17.55 21.44
C GLN A 19 -6.90 18.06 22.36
N ASP A 20 -6.33 17.19 23.21
CA ASP A 20 -5.25 17.53 24.12
C ASP A 20 -3.87 17.62 23.43
N ALA A 21 -3.69 16.99 22.26
CA ALA A 21 -2.44 17.08 21.50
C ALA A 21 -2.27 18.46 20.82
N SER A 22 -3.37 19.09 20.39
CA SER A 22 -3.35 20.38 19.70
C SER A 22 -3.16 21.58 20.64
N GLN A 23 -3.53 21.48 21.93
CA GLN A 23 -3.34 22.57 22.88
C GLN A 23 -1.91 22.72 23.40
N LYS A 24 -1.08 21.67 23.32
CA LYS A 24 0.32 21.70 23.80
C LYS A 24 1.31 22.35 22.83
N ILE A 25 0.91 22.62 21.59
CA ILE A 25 1.77 23.25 20.57
C ILE A 25 1.49 24.78 20.47
N ALA A 26 0.33 25.24 20.96
CA ALA A 26 -0.10 26.64 20.83
C ALA A 26 0.41 27.60 21.92
N SER A 27 1.29 27.16 22.84
CA SER A 27 1.73 27.98 23.98
C SER A 27 3.22 28.33 24.02
N SER A 28 3.94 28.27 22.90
CA SER A 28 5.31 28.81 22.84
C SER A 28 5.55 29.60 21.56
N SER A 29 6.09 30.82 21.75
CA SER A 29 6.70 31.74 20.79
C SER A 29 5.79 32.77 20.09
N GLU A 30 5.48 33.86 20.81
CA GLU A 30 5.53 35.21 20.24
C GLU A 30 6.81 35.87 20.77
N GLU A 31 7.87 35.90 19.95
CA GLU A 31 8.98 36.84 20.11
C GLU A 31 9.13 37.56 18.76
N GLU A 32 8.74 38.84 18.74
CA GLU A 32 8.95 39.76 17.62
C GLU A 32 10.46 39.97 17.42
N VAL A 33 10.97 39.61 16.24
CA VAL A 33 12.31 40.01 15.81
C VAL A 33 12.18 41.10 14.74
N ASP A 34 12.66 42.27 15.12
CA ASP A 34 12.80 43.51 14.37
C ASP A 34 13.64 43.30 13.09
N LYS A 35 13.07 43.64 11.93
CA LYS A 35 13.75 43.63 10.64
C LYS A 35 14.21 45.04 10.31
N SER A 36 15.39 45.40 10.79
CA SER A 36 16.17 46.48 10.17
C SER A 36 17.66 46.20 10.27
N SER A 37 18.38 46.57 9.22
CA SER A 37 19.83 46.42 8.98
C SER A 37 20.29 45.05 8.47
N LEU A 38 20.64 45.01 7.18
CA LEU A 38 21.90 44.46 6.67
C LEU A 38 21.97 44.74 5.16
N ASP A 39 22.39 45.96 4.85
CA ASP A 39 23.04 46.30 3.59
C ASP A 39 24.51 46.51 3.95
N GLN A 40 25.39 45.61 3.50
CA GLN A 40 26.83 45.85 3.40
C GLN A 40 27.54 44.79 2.54
N GLY A 41 27.86 45.21 1.32
CA GLY A 41 29.13 45.03 0.61
C GLY A 41 29.89 43.71 0.73
N PHE A 42 29.98 42.99 -0.39
CA PHE A 42 31.02 41.99 -0.65
C PHE A 42 32.36 42.66 -1.01
N PRO A 43 33.49 42.26 -0.41
CA PRO A 43 34.78 42.13 -1.08
C PRO A 43 34.99 40.63 -1.40
N GLY A 44 35.42 40.24 -2.60
CA GLY A 44 36.71 40.58 -3.18
C GLY A 44 37.57 39.31 -3.12
N ASP A 45 37.97 38.82 -4.29
CA ASP A 45 38.70 37.58 -4.56
C ASP A 45 39.79 37.24 -3.52
N MET A 46 39.75 36.01 -2.98
CA MET A 46 40.87 35.43 -2.24
C MET A 46 41.52 34.29 -3.03
N ASP A 47 42.84 34.45 -3.12
CA ASP A 47 43.84 33.73 -3.87
C ASP A 47 43.97 32.26 -3.43
N SER A 48 44.08 31.37 -4.40
CA SER A 48 44.24 29.93 -4.20
C SER A 48 45.73 29.57 -4.17
N SER A 49 46.37 29.69 -3.01
CA SER A 49 47.64 29.00 -2.74
C SER A 49 47.81 28.74 -1.24
N GLU A 50 48.38 27.57 -0.92
CA GLU A 50 48.69 27.05 0.42
C GLU A 50 47.56 26.30 1.15
N TYR A 51 47.33 25.04 0.72
CA TYR A 51 46.93 23.96 1.61
C TYR A 51 48.11 22.97 1.69
N GLU A 52 48.83 22.97 2.81
CA GLU A 52 49.79 21.90 3.15
C GLU A 52 49.02 20.73 3.79
N GLU A 53 49.20 19.53 3.23
CA GLU A 53 48.66 18.28 3.77
C GLU A 53 49.37 17.91 5.09
N PRO A 54 48.63 17.42 6.11
CA PRO A 54 49.25 16.94 7.33
C PRO A 54 49.93 15.58 7.10
N HIS A 55 51.24 15.54 7.35
CA HIS A 55 52.03 14.32 7.38
C HIS A 55 51.49 13.32 8.41
N LEU A 56 51.02 12.17 7.91
CA LEU A 56 50.74 10.97 8.69
C LEU A 56 52.06 10.42 9.26
N ILE A 57 52.14 10.36 10.59
CA ILE A 57 53.20 9.68 11.33
C ILE A 57 52.90 8.17 11.23
N GLU A 58 53.65 7.45 10.40
CA GLU A 58 53.65 5.99 10.39
C GLU A 58 54.31 5.47 11.67
N ASN A 59 53.55 4.68 12.43
CA ASN A 59 54.02 3.97 13.62
C ASN A 59 54.47 2.56 13.18
N PRO A 60 55.78 2.23 13.21
CA PRO A 60 56.26 0.98 12.64
C PRO A 60 56.40 -0.08 13.73
N GLU A 61 55.30 -0.64 14.23
CA GLU A 61 55.35 -1.86 15.06
C GLU A 61 53.96 -2.50 15.22
N GLU A 62 53.62 -3.40 14.28
CA GLU A 62 52.85 -4.65 14.43
C GLU A 62 52.28 -5.05 13.06
N GLN A 63 53.14 -5.60 12.18
CA GLN A 63 52.66 -6.42 11.07
C GLN A 63 52.16 -7.76 11.63
N LYS A 64 50.96 -7.77 12.20
CA LYS A 64 50.16 -9.00 12.29
C LYS A 64 49.82 -9.35 10.85
N SER A 65 50.40 -10.45 10.36
CA SER A 65 50.08 -10.99 9.03
C SER A 65 48.57 -10.98 8.84
N ALA A 66 48.09 -10.28 7.81
CA ALA A 66 46.66 -10.26 7.49
C ALA A 66 46.17 -11.72 7.47
N PRO A 67 45.08 -12.05 8.17
CA PRO A 67 44.56 -13.41 8.21
C PRO A 67 44.39 -13.89 6.77
N ASN A 68 44.82 -15.12 6.49
CA ASN A 68 44.66 -15.66 5.14
C ASN A 68 43.16 -15.68 4.79
N GLU A 69 42.84 -15.50 3.52
CA GLU A 69 41.48 -15.36 3.01
C GLU A 69 40.58 -16.53 3.44
N SER A 70 41.13 -17.75 3.51
CA SER A 70 40.44 -18.94 4.01
C SER A 70 40.08 -18.88 5.50
N GLU A 71 40.93 -18.28 6.33
CA GLU A 71 40.69 -18.09 7.76
C GLU A 71 39.62 -17.01 8.00
N ARG A 72 39.61 -15.97 7.17
CA ARG A 72 38.54 -14.95 7.17
C ARG A 72 37.20 -15.57 6.79
N GLN A 73 37.16 -16.36 5.71
CA GLN A 73 35.96 -17.05 5.27
C GLN A 73 35.43 -18.01 6.35
N LEU A 74 36.30 -18.81 6.98
CA LEU A 74 35.91 -19.72 8.05
C LEU A 74 35.36 -18.98 9.28
N LYS A 75 35.96 -17.83 9.65
CA LYS A 75 35.47 -16.98 10.74
C LYS A 75 34.10 -16.38 10.41
N PHE A 76 33.90 -15.94 9.18
CA PHE A 76 32.60 -15.47 8.68
C PHE A 76 31.55 -16.58 8.76
N GLU A 77 31.80 -17.76 8.20
CA GLU A 77 30.87 -18.90 8.25
C GLU A 77 30.50 -19.29 9.69
N LEU A 78 31.48 -19.29 10.60
CA LEU A 78 31.28 -19.61 12.01
C LEU A 78 30.43 -18.54 12.73
N HIS A 79 30.75 -17.26 12.56
CA HIS A 79 30.02 -16.15 13.17
C HIS A 79 28.60 -16.07 12.62
N PHE A 80 28.43 -16.20 11.30
CA PHE A 80 27.13 -16.23 10.64
C PHE A 80 26.27 -17.41 11.15
N SER A 81 26.86 -18.60 11.25
CA SER A 81 26.17 -19.78 11.80
C SER A 81 25.77 -19.60 13.28
N GLN A 82 26.61 -18.96 14.09
CA GLN A 82 26.31 -18.67 15.50
C GLN A 82 25.21 -17.61 15.64
N LEU A 83 25.25 -16.57 14.80
CA LEU A 83 24.22 -15.52 14.73
C LEU A 83 22.87 -16.13 14.35
N ILE A 84 22.79 -16.92 13.28
CA ILE A 84 21.54 -17.58 12.86
C ILE A 84 21.01 -18.51 13.95
N ARG A 85 21.87 -19.27 14.65
CA ARG A 85 21.45 -20.11 15.80
C ARG A 85 20.96 -19.30 16.99
N SER A 86 21.52 -18.11 17.23
CA SER A 86 21.07 -17.19 18.28
C SER A 86 19.72 -16.57 17.92
N LEU A 87 19.59 -16.09 16.68
CA LEU A 87 18.40 -15.41 16.18
C LEU A 87 17.22 -16.36 15.95
N SER A 88 17.44 -17.59 15.48
CA SER A 88 16.39 -18.61 15.33
C SER A 88 15.74 -19.05 16.65
N ARG A 89 16.37 -18.76 17.79
CA ARG A 89 15.82 -19.00 19.14
C ARG A 89 15.01 -17.83 19.68
N GLN A 90 15.09 -16.66 19.05
CA GLN A 90 14.32 -15.48 19.43
C GLN A 90 13.08 -15.41 18.54
N GLU A 91 11.88 -15.33 19.14
CA GLU A 91 10.67 -15.02 18.38
C GLU A 91 10.80 -13.58 17.83
N GLY A 92 11.05 -13.46 16.52
CA GLY A 92 11.26 -12.17 15.85
C GLY A 92 11.74 -12.35 14.42
N CYS A 93 11.67 -11.26 13.64
CA CYS A 93 12.04 -11.27 12.23
C CYS A 93 13.57 -11.44 12.09
N LEU A 94 14.03 -12.68 11.88
CA LEU A 94 15.42 -13.07 11.63
C LEU A 94 16.07 -12.13 10.61
N TRP A 95 15.32 -11.78 9.56
CA TRP A 95 15.73 -10.88 8.49
C TRP A 95 16.04 -9.46 8.95
N LEU A 96 15.19 -8.82 9.75
CA LEU A 96 15.44 -7.44 10.20
C LEU A 96 16.68 -7.34 11.09
N LYS A 97 16.92 -8.36 11.93
CA LYS A 97 18.15 -8.42 12.75
C LYS A 97 19.38 -8.80 11.91
N LEU A 98 19.19 -9.54 10.82
CA LEU A 98 20.24 -9.81 9.85
C LEU A 98 20.58 -8.56 9.05
N MET A 99 19.59 -7.75 8.68
CA MET A 99 19.74 -6.48 7.96
C MET A 99 20.38 -5.40 8.84
N ASP A 100 19.95 -5.29 10.10
CA ASP A 100 20.60 -4.42 11.09
C ASP A 100 22.05 -4.87 11.33
N TRP A 101 22.35 -6.18 11.28
CA TRP A 101 23.71 -6.70 11.30
C TRP A 101 24.49 -6.46 9.99
N TYR A 102 23.81 -6.53 8.85
CA TYR A 102 24.33 -6.31 7.50
C TYR A 102 24.75 -4.85 7.29
N ASP A 103 23.94 -3.89 7.75
CA ASP A 103 24.23 -2.45 7.69
C ASP A 103 25.50 -2.06 8.46
N HIS A 104 25.97 -2.92 9.38
CA HIS A 104 27.16 -2.70 10.19
C HIS A 104 28.39 -3.52 9.72
N MET A 105 28.25 -4.37 8.69
CA MET A 105 29.36 -5.17 8.16
C MET A 105 29.70 -4.81 6.71
N ILE A 106 30.96 -4.48 6.46
CA ILE A 106 31.51 -4.42 5.10
C ILE A 106 31.81 -5.86 4.67
N LEU A 107 30.84 -6.50 4.02
CA LEU A 107 31.02 -7.81 3.39
C LEU A 107 31.81 -7.67 2.09
N THR A 108 32.63 -8.67 1.80
CA THR A 108 33.28 -8.82 0.49
C THR A 108 32.32 -9.45 -0.52
N ASP A 109 32.55 -9.21 -1.82
CA ASP A 109 31.78 -9.84 -2.90
C ASP A 109 31.71 -11.37 -2.76
N GLN A 110 32.81 -11.98 -2.29
CA GLN A 110 32.90 -13.42 -2.07
C GLN A 110 32.08 -13.90 -0.86
N GLU A 111 31.93 -13.09 0.19
CA GLU A 111 31.05 -13.35 1.32
C GLU A 111 29.56 -13.22 0.93
N LEU A 112 29.24 -12.30 0.02
CA LEU A 112 27.91 -12.16 -0.60
C LEU A 112 27.54 -13.36 -1.48
N GLU A 113 28.50 -13.90 -2.25
CA GLU A 113 28.26 -15.07 -3.11
C GLU A 113 27.94 -16.36 -2.33
N ILE A 114 28.52 -16.55 -1.12
CA ILE A 114 28.33 -17.78 -0.34
C ILE A 114 27.11 -17.76 0.59
N LEU A 115 26.53 -16.58 0.83
CA LEU A 115 25.38 -16.35 1.72
C LEU A 115 24.17 -17.26 1.41
N PRO A 116 23.70 -17.37 0.14
CA PRO A 116 22.59 -18.27 -0.20
C PRO A 116 22.92 -19.75 0.06
N THR A 117 24.18 -20.15 -0.14
CA THR A 117 24.64 -21.52 0.11
C THR A 117 24.68 -21.83 1.61
N LEU A 118 25.15 -20.89 2.43
CA LEU A 118 25.14 -21.01 3.89
C LEU A 118 23.70 -21.07 4.42
N TRP A 119 22.81 -20.22 3.89
CA TRP A 119 21.38 -20.25 4.22
C TRP A 119 20.76 -21.62 3.96
N LYS A 120 21.03 -22.20 2.79
CA LYS A 120 20.58 -23.55 2.40
C LYS A 120 21.19 -24.66 3.26
N LYS A 121 22.48 -24.56 3.62
CA LYS A 121 23.21 -25.53 4.46
C LYS A 121 22.73 -25.55 5.91
N LEU A 122 22.26 -24.41 6.43
CA LEU A 122 21.83 -24.29 7.84
C LEU A 122 20.52 -25.01 8.16
N GLY A 123 19.96 -25.77 7.21
CA GLY A 123 18.80 -26.62 7.47
C GLY A 123 17.55 -25.82 7.83
N ALA A 124 17.50 -24.58 7.33
CA ALA A 124 16.29 -23.81 7.18
C ALA A 124 15.34 -24.70 6.36
N LYS A 125 14.54 -25.52 7.06
CA LYS A 125 13.58 -26.44 6.46
C LYS A 125 12.59 -25.51 5.81
N SER A 126 12.82 -25.26 4.51
CA SER A 126 12.05 -24.31 3.71
C SER A 126 10.61 -24.39 4.16
N ARG A 127 10.15 -23.36 4.87
CA ARG A 127 8.75 -23.29 5.29
C ARG A 127 8.00 -23.05 4.01
N ASN A 128 7.60 -24.19 3.47
CA ASN A 128 7.56 -24.48 2.06
C ASN A 128 6.61 -23.49 1.35
N PRO A 129 7.03 -22.79 0.28
CA PRO A 129 6.10 -22.02 -0.55
C PRO A 129 4.92 -22.88 -1.05
N GLU A 130 5.09 -24.21 -1.15
CA GLU A 130 3.99 -25.15 -1.39
C GLU A 130 2.94 -25.15 -0.27
N PHE A 131 3.29 -24.86 0.98
CA PHE A 131 2.32 -24.74 2.07
C PHE A 131 1.36 -23.57 1.83
N ALA A 132 1.88 -22.37 1.56
CA ALA A 132 1.07 -21.21 1.20
C ALA A 132 0.25 -21.50 -0.07
N ARG A 133 0.88 -22.10 -1.09
CA ARG A 133 0.20 -22.48 -2.33
C ARG A 133 -0.90 -23.52 -2.11
N ARG A 134 -0.72 -24.50 -1.22
CA ARG A 134 -1.76 -25.48 -0.87
C ARG A 134 -2.95 -24.83 -0.20
N LEU A 135 -2.74 -23.90 0.74
CA LEU A 135 -3.84 -23.15 1.35
C LEU A 135 -4.57 -22.30 0.33
N HIS A 136 -3.83 -21.55 -0.49
CA HIS A 136 -4.40 -20.73 -1.56
C HIS A 136 -5.17 -21.56 -2.60
N THR A 137 -4.68 -22.75 -2.98
CA THR A 137 -5.40 -23.63 -3.93
C THR A 137 -6.57 -24.36 -3.30
N SER A 138 -6.61 -24.54 -1.97
CA SER A 138 -7.73 -25.18 -1.27
C SER A 138 -9.00 -24.33 -1.18
N GLY A 139 -8.95 -23.06 -1.63
CA GLY A 139 -10.08 -22.13 -1.52
C GLY A 139 -10.23 -21.47 -0.15
N GLN A 140 -9.31 -21.73 0.80
CA GLN A 140 -9.29 -21.06 2.10
C GLN A 140 -9.08 -19.53 1.91
N PRO A 141 -9.96 -18.66 2.45
CA PRO A 141 -9.76 -17.21 2.37
C PRO A 141 -8.46 -16.79 3.08
N MET A 142 -7.66 -15.94 2.42
CA MET A 142 -6.47 -15.33 2.99
C MET A 142 -6.81 -14.19 3.96
N PHE A 143 -7.88 -13.46 3.64
CA PHE A 143 -8.35 -12.30 4.37
C PHE A 143 -9.76 -12.53 4.97
N PRO A 144 -9.94 -13.46 5.93
CA PRO A 144 -11.25 -13.65 6.55
C PRO A 144 -11.78 -12.35 7.15
N ARG A 145 -12.96 -11.90 6.68
CA ARG A 145 -13.58 -10.62 7.11
C ARG A 145 -13.80 -10.54 8.61
N ASP A 146 -14.21 -11.64 9.24
CA ASP A 146 -14.41 -11.75 10.69
C ASP A 146 -13.11 -11.51 11.47
N GLN A 147 -11.97 -11.98 10.94
CA GLN A 147 -10.67 -11.76 11.53
C GLN A 147 -10.20 -10.31 11.36
N ILE A 148 -10.49 -9.67 10.23
CA ILE A 148 -10.25 -8.23 10.03
C ILE A 148 -11.08 -7.42 11.04
N ILE A 149 -12.39 -7.67 11.14
CA ILE A 149 -13.28 -6.99 12.09
C ILE A 149 -12.79 -7.17 13.53
N SER A 150 -12.46 -8.40 13.92
CA SER A 150 -11.94 -8.71 15.25
C SER A 150 -10.63 -7.98 15.53
N ALA A 151 -9.70 -7.95 14.58
CA ALA A 151 -8.41 -7.25 14.74
C ALA A 151 -8.59 -5.74 14.86
N VAL A 152 -9.42 -5.13 14.01
CA VAL A 152 -9.73 -3.69 14.05
C VAL A 152 -10.36 -3.31 15.39
N ARG A 153 -11.32 -4.10 15.88
CA ARG A 153 -11.94 -3.85 17.18
C ARG A 153 -10.92 -3.90 18.32
N GLN A 154 -10.03 -4.90 18.33
CA GLN A 154 -8.97 -5.02 19.34
C GLN A 154 -8.00 -3.83 19.30
N LEU A 155 -7.63 -3.38 18.09
CA LEU A 155 -6.80 -2.19 17.89
C LEU A 155 -7.47 -0.91 18.41
N GLN A 156 -8.73 -0.68 18.05
CA GLN A 156 -9.51 0.47 18.51
C GLN A 156 -9.73 0.47 20.03
N ALA A 157 -9.87 -0.71 20.63
CA ALA A 157 -9.98 -0.87 22.07
C ALA A 157 -8.62 -0.71 22.81
N ASN A 158 -7.55 -0.40 22.08
CA ASN A 158 -6.18 -0.30 22.60
C ASN A 158 -5.77 -1.53 23.41
N GLU A 159 -6.16 -2.72 22.95
CA GLU A 159 -5.83 -3.95 23.65
C GLU A 159 -4.32 -4.19 23.67
N SER A 160 -3.78 -4.59 24.83
CA SER A 160 -2.34 -4.83 24.96
C SER A 160 -1.82 -6.00 24.10
N VAL A 161 -2.72 -6.87 23.63
CA VAL A 161 -2.41 -7.99 22.75
C VAL A 161 -3.51 -8.10 21.71
N VAL A 162 -3.16 -7.93 20.44
CA VAL A 162 -4.08 -8.21 19.33
C VAL A 162 -3.91 -9.66 18.90
N THR A 163 -5.02 -10.35 18.74
CA THR A 163 -5.07 -11.76 18.38
C THR A 163 -5.79 -11.93 17.05
N ILE A 164 -5.14 -12.62 16.11
CA ILE A 164 -5.66 -12.89 14.76
C ILE A 164 -5.60 -14.39 14.49
N GLN A 165 -6.72 -15.02 14.15
CA GLN A 165 -6.72 -16.37 13.61
C GLN A 165 -6.31 -16.31 12.14
N GLN A 166 -5.17 -16.91 11.82
CA GLN A 166 -4.59 -16.89 10.50
C GLN A 166 -5.35 -17.84 9.56
N TRP A 167 -5.17 -17.65 8.25
CA TRP A 167 -5.78 -18.50 7.21
C TRP A 167 -5.51 -20.00 7.36
N ASP A 168 -4.45 -20.38 8.07
CA ASP A 168 -4.10 -21.78 8.37
C ASP A 168 -4.67 -22.31 9.69
N GLY A 169 -5.55 -21.55 10.34
CA GLY A 169 -6.21 -21.87 11.59
C GLY A 169 -5.40 -21.58 12.85
N ARG A 170 -4.11 -21.22 12.74
CA ARG A 170 -3.28 -20.87 13.91
C ARG A 170 -3.67 -19.50 14.46
N LEU A 171 -3.57 -19.38 15.78
CA LEU A 171 -3.79 -18.12 16.47
C LEU A 171 -2.47 -17.35 16.62
N ARG A 172 -2.37 -16.16 16.04
CA ARG A 172 -1.20 -15.28 16.18
C ARG A 172 -1.51 -14.15 17.15
N LYS A 173 -0.55 -13.85 18.03
CA LYS A 173 -0.63 -12.79 19.04
C LYS A 173 0.40 -11.71 18.73
N TYR A 174 -0.03 -10.46 18.74
CA TYR A 174 0.80 -9.28 18.55
C TYR A 174 0.78 -8.48 19.85
N ASN A 175 1.93 -8.37 20.51
CA ASN A 175 2.04 -7.63 21.78
C ASN A 175 2.26 -6.14 21.50
N MET A 176 1.32 -5.30 21.94
CA MET A 176 1.33 -3.85 21.70
C MET A 176 2.26 -3.10 22.65
N LYS A 177 2.68 -3.71 23.77
CA LYS A 177 3.54 -3.07 24.79
C LYS A 177 5.01 -2.98 24.39
N ASN A 178 5.46 -3.78 23.43
CA ASN A 178 6.87 -3.90 23.09
C ASN A 178 7.36 -2.81 22.12
N TYR A 179 6.51 -1.85 21.76
CA TYR A 179 6.79 -0.85 20.73
C TYR A 179 6.70 0.53 21.37
N SER A 180 7.87 1.10 21.65
CA SER A 180 8.02 2.32 22.47
C SER A 180 8.45 3.54 21.65
N LYS A 181 8.09 3.61 20.36
CA LYS A 181 8.33 4.83 19.59
C LYS A 181 7.06 5.66 19.60
N ASP A 182 7.11 6.82 20.24
CA ASP A 182 6.00 7.75 20.50
C ASP A 182 5.23 8.25 19.26
N LYS A 183 5.55 7.77 18.06
CA LYS A 183 4.98 8.21 16.77
C LYS A 183 4.42 7.07 15.91
N GLU A 184 4.54 5.82 16.35
CA GLU A 184 4.08 4.66 15.60
C GLU A 184 2.67 4.26 16.03
N VAL A 185 1.77 4.14 15.06
CA VAL A 185 0.39 3.69 15.29
C VAL A 185 0.28 2.25 14.78
N PRO A 186 -0.28 1.31 15.57
CA PRO A 186 -0.50 -0.04 15.10
C PRO A 186 -1.59 -0.04 14.02
N ILE A 187 -1.28 -0.63 12.87
CA ILE A 187 -2.19 -0.77 11.74
C ILE A 187 -2.34 -2.24 11.36
N LEU A 188 -3.50 -2.60 10.83
CA LEU A 188 -3.67 -3.89 10.19
C LEU A 188 -3.04 -3.81 8.79
N HIS A 189 -2.11 -4.71 8.50
CA HIS A 189 -1.43 -4.83 7.23
C HIS A 189 -1.90 -6.10 6.51
N LEU A 190 -2.24 -5.96 5.24
CA LEU A 190 -2.65 -7.05 4.35
C LEU A 190 -1.50 -7.35 3.39
N LYS A 191 -1.08 -8.61 3.32
CA LYS A 191 0.00 -9.06 2.47
C LYS A 191 -0.52 -9.91 1.32
N SER A 192 -0.15 -9.56 0.10
CA SER A 192 -0.52 -10.33 -1.11
C SER A 192 0.07 -11.75 -1.09
N PHE A 193 -0.58 -12.68 -1.78
CA PHE A 193 -0.11 -14.06 -1.88
C PHE A 193 1.33 -14.16 -2.39
N GLN A 194 1.65 -13.36 -3.39
CA GLN A 194 2.95 -13.30 -4.05
C GLN A 194 3.99 -12.75 -3.07
N SER A 195 3.64 -11.72 -2.29
CA SER A 195 4.54 -11.24 -1.23
C SER A 195 4.78 -12.31 -0.15
N ILE A 196 3.79 -13.13 0.19
CA ILE A 196 3.98 -14.29 1.09
C ILE A 196 4.89 -15.34 0.46
N GLN A 197 4.76 -15.60 -0.84
CA GLN A 197 5.64 -16.52 -1.56
C GLN A 197 7.08 -16.00 -1.63
N THR A 198 7.26 -14.71 -1.91
CA THR A 198 8.56 -14.05 -1.92
C THR A 198 9.23 -14.14 -0.55
N ASP A 199 8.51 -13.82 0.53
CA ASP A 199 9.01 -14.01 1.90
C ASP A 199 9.44 -15.46 2.17
N ALA A 200 8.62 -16.43 1.74
CA ALA A 200 8.91 -17.85 1.95
C ALA A 200 10.15 -18.32 1.15
N LEU A 201 10.35 -17.77 -0.05
CA LEU A 201 11.47 -18.09 -0.93
C LEU A 201 12.77 -17.41 -0.50
N GLN A 202 12.72 -16.11 -0.22
CA GLN A 202 13.89 -15.27 0.05
C GLN A 202 14.32 -15.35 1.51
N LEU A 203 13.37 -15.31 2.45
CA LEU A 203 13.66 -15.12 3.87
C LEU A 203 13.54 -16.42 4.68
N ASP A 204 13.07 -17.50 4.06
CA ASP A 204 12.62 -18.72 4.76
C ASP A 204 11.73 -18.41 5.99
N VAL A 205 10.97 -17.31 5.92
CA VAL A 205 10.02 -16.93 6.96
C VAL A 205 8.62 -17.29 6.52
N ARG A 206 7.87 -17.84 7.47
CA ARG A 206 6.43 -17.99 7.28
C ARG A 206 5.79 -16.62 7.47
N SER A 207 5.36 -16.04 6.35
CA SER A 207 4.56 -14.83 6.35
C SER A 207 3.07 -15.17 6.49
N ASP A 208 2.35 -14.30 7.17
CA ASP A 208 0.91 -14.41 7.37
C ASP A 208 0.22 -13.31 6.55
N PRO A 209 -0.94 -13.58 5.92
CA PRO A 209 -1.63 -12.59 5.08
C PRO A 209 -2.17 -11.39 5.87
N LEU A 210 -2.51 -11.60 7.14
CA LEU A 210 -2.98 -10.55 8.05
C LEU A 210 -1.98 -10.37 9.18
N MET A 211 -1.46 -9.16 9.32
CA MET A 211 -0.48 -8.83 10.35
C MET A 211 -0.77 -7.48 11.00
N VAL A 212 -0.46 -7.34 12.28
CA VAL A 212 -0.35 -6.00 12.89
C VAL A 212 1.06 -5.50 12.63
N CYS A 213 1.14 -4.38 11.92
CA CYS A 213 2.37 -3.63 11.68
C CYS A 213 2.30 -2.31 12.42
N TYR A 214 3.45 -1.64 12.52
CA TYR A 214 3.55 -0.30 13.06
C TYR A 214 3.99 0.58 11.91
N ASP A 215 3.25 1.66 11.71
CA ASP A 215 3.67 2.69 10.78
C ASP A 215 3.72 4.02 11.51
N THR A 216 4.65 4.88 11.11
CA THR A 216 4.68 6.22 11.68
C THR A 216 3.55 7.02 11.03
N TYR A 217 2.80 7.79 11.83
CA TYR A 217 1.82 8.73 11.27
C TYR A 217 2.49 9.60 10.20
N GLU A 218 3.73 10.02 10.47
CA GLU A 218 4.56 10.69 9.50
C GLU A 218 4.76 9.86 8.22
N ARG A 219 5.14 8.58 8.20
CA ARG A 219 5.22 7.76 6.96
C ARG A 219 3.90 7.66 6.21
N ILE A 220 2.81 7.51 6.94
CA ILE A 220 1.46 7.51 6.37
C ILE A 220 1.20 8.86 5.68
N THR A 221 1.71 9.98 6.22
CA THR A 221 1.53 11.34 5.67
C THR A 221 2.77 11.91 4.91
N ARG A 222 3.88 11.17 4.73
CA ARG A 222 5.25 11.72 4.49
C ARG A 222 5.58 12.08 3.06
N THR A 223 4.63 12.10 2.15
CA THR A 223 4.84 12.84 0.91
C THR A 223 4.81 14.36 1.13
N GLN A 224 4.49 14.85 2.35
CA GLN A 224 4.69 16.24 2.75
C GLN A 224 6.20 16.59 2.88
N THR A 225 6.87 16.75 1.74
CA THR A 225 8.03 17.65 1.67
C THR A 225 7.57 19.07 2.02
N ARG A 226 8.50 20.00 2.25
CA ARG A 226 8.25 21.42 2.60
C ARG A 226 7.58 22.23 1.47
N GLU A 227 6.75 21.61 0.66
CA GLU A 227 6.00 22.23 -0.41
C GLU A 227 4.75 22.92 0.14
N VAL A 228 4.31 23.94 -0.57
CA VAL A 228 3.13 24.72 -0.21
C VAL A 228 1.90 23.82 -0.42
N GLU A 229 1.25 23.44 0.68
CA GLU A 229 -0.01 22.71 0.61
C GLU A 229 -1.09 23.57 -0.04
N LEU A 230 -1.85 22.98 -0.96
CA LEU A 230 -3.04 23.61 -1.53
C LEU A 230 -4.13 23.73 -0.46
N SER A 231 -4.82 24.87 -0.43
CA SER A 231 -6.05 25.03 0.35
C SER A 231 -7.19 24.20 -0.23
N VAL A 232 -8.21 23.89 0.59
CA VAL A 232 -9.43 23.19 0.15
C VAL A 232 -10.05 23.88 -1.07
N THR A 233 -10.10 25.22 -1.10
CA THR A 233 -10.65 25.99 -2.22
C THR A 233 -9.86 25.80 -3.52
N GLU A 234 -8.54 25.73 -3.45
CA GLU A 234 -7.69 25.49 -4.62
C GLU A 234 -7.87 24.06 -5.14
N ILE A 235 -7.92 23.07 -4.24
CA ILE A 235 -8.20 21.68 -4.57
C ILE A 235 -9.56 21.55 -5.26
N ILE A 236 -10.61 22.18 -4.73
CA ILE A 236 -11.95 22.18 -5.35
C ILE A 236 -11.92 22.76 -6.77
N LYS A 237 -11.20 23.88 -6.97
CA LYS A 237 -11.07 24.50 -8.29
C LYS A 237 -10.42 23.54 -9.29
N ILE A 238 -9.28 22.96 -8.93
CA ILE A 238 -8.56 22.00 -9.78
C ILE A 238 -9.44 20.78 -10.07
N TYR A 239 -10.07 20.22 -9.05
CA TYR A 239 -10.98 19.08 -9.20
C TYR A 239 -12.12 19.40 -10.18
N ASN A 240 -12.76 20.57 -10.09
CA ASN A 240 -13.85 20.94 -10.99
C ASN A 240 -13.37 21.01 -12.45
N ASP A 241 -12.21 21.64 -12.70
CA ASP A 241 -11.63 21.73 -14.04
C ASP A 241 -11.30 20.32 -14.61
N CYS A 242 -10.68 19.46 -13.79
CA CYS A 242 -10.39 18.07 -14.16
C CYS A 242 -11.67 17.24 -14.39
N SER A 243 -12.64 17.36 -13.50
CA SER A 243 -13.92 16.63 -13.53
C SER A 243 -14.74 17.00 -14.75
N GLU A 244 -14.86 18.29 -15.08
CA GLU A 244 -15.55 18.73 -16.30
C GLU A 244 -14.89 18.19 -17.57
N THR A 245 -13.56 18.24 -17.61
CA THR A 245 -12.78 17.73 -18.75
C THR A 245 -12.99 16.22 -18.91
N TRP A 246 -12.88 15.46 -17.81
CA TRP A 246 -13.07 14.02 -17.84
C TRP A 246 -14.51 13.62 -18.21
N ARG A 247 -15.53 14.33 -17.70
CA ARG A 247 -16.95 14.07 -18.00
C ARG A 247 -17.33 14.26 -19.47
N ARG A 248 -16.57 15.07 -20.21
CA ARG A 248 -16.75 15.26 -21.66
C ARG A 248 -16.00 14.23 -22.50
N SER A 249 -15.26 13.31 -21.88
CA SER A 249 -14.50 12.28 -22.58
C SER A 249 -15.38 11.12 -23.02
N SER A 250 -14.92 10.38 -24.04
CA SER A 250 -15.56 9.12 -24.46
C SER A 250 -15.54 8.05 -23.36
N MET A 251 -14.62 8.13 -22.40
CA MET A 251 -14.59 7.21 -21.25
C MET A 251 -15.83 7.39 -20.38
N ALA A 252 -16.26 8.62 -20.13
CA ALA A 252 -17.46 8.90 -19.35
C ALA A 252 -18.72 8.39 -20.07
N ASP A 253 -18.81 8.57 -21.39
CA ASP A 253 -19.91 8.03 -22.21
C ASP A 253 -19.96 6.50 -22.18
N GLU A 254 -18.81 5.84 -22.37
CA GLU A 254 -18.71 4.38 -22.35
C GLU A 254 -19.04 3.83 -20.95
N LEU A 255 -18.50 4.44 -19.89
CA LEU A 255 -18.79 4.06 -18.51
C LEU A 255 -20.29 4.17 -18.24
N LYS A 256 -20.92 5.28 -18.62
CA LYS A 256 -22.36 5.48 -18.47
C LYS A 256 -23.18 4.43 -19.23
N ALA A 257 -22.79 4.09 -20.44
CA ALA A 257 -23.48 3.07 -21.23
C ALA A 257 -23.45 1.70 -20.55
N ASN A 258 -22.30 1.31 -20.00
CA ASN A 258 -22.11 0.02 -19.35
C ASN A 258 -22.71 -0.05 -17.93
N LEU A 259 -22.92 1.07 -17.25
CA LEU A 259 -23.61 1.12 -15.95
C LEU A 259 -25.14 0.90 -16.08
N LYS A 260 -25.69 0.98 -17.29
CA LYS A 260 -27.13 0.85 -17.51
C LYS A 260 -27.64 -0.53 -17.09
N GLY A 261 -28.59 -0.55 -16.15
CA GLY A 261 -29.20 -1.79 -15.65
C GLY A 261 -28.43 -2.45 -14.50
N CYS A 262 -27.27 -1.91 -14.11
CA CYS A 262 -26.61 -2.29 -12.87
C CYS A 262 -27.47 -1.86 -11.68
N VAL A 263 -27.48 -2.68 -10.63
CA VAL A 263 -28.16 -2.38 -9.36
C VAL A 263 -27.12 -2.32 -8.26
N VAL A 264 -26.90 -1.11 -7.74
CA VAL A 264 -25.96 -0.84 -6.67
C VAL A 264 -26.61 0.00 -5.57
N ASP A 265 -26.06 -0.05 -4.37
CA ASP A 265 -26.49 0.83 -3.28
C ASP A 265 -25.39 1.75 -2.75
N LYS A 266 -24.14 1.55 -3.17
CA LYS A 266 -23.00 2.40 -2.82
C LYS A 266 -21.88 2.33 -3.86
N CYS A 267 -21.07 3.38 -3.88
CA CYS A 267 -19.83 3.46 -4.64
C CYS A 267 -18.65 3.54 -3.67
N ILE A 268 -17.56 2.81 -3.94
CA ILE A 268 -16.38 2.75 -3.06
C ILE A 268 -15.11 2.98 -3.89
N GLY A 269 -14.32 3.99 -3.53
CA GLY A 269 -13.03 4.30 -4.14
C GLY A 269 -11.83 3.89 -3.29
N PHE A 270 -10.78 3.38 -3.93
CA PHE A 270 -9.50 3.09 -3.28
C PHE A 270 -8.32 3.65 -4.07
N ALA A 271 -7.23 3.92 -3.36
CA ALA A 271 -5.90 4.21 -3.92
C ALA A 271 -5.88 5.39 -4.91
N PHE A 272 -6.62 6.45 -4.59
CA PHE A 272 -6.58 7.68 -5.38
C PHE A 272 -5.31 8.48 -5.14
N GLY A 273 -4.56 8.22 -4.06
CA GLY A 273 -3.42 9.04 -3.67
C GLY A 273 -3.84 10.42 -3.19
N GLY A 274 -2.84 11.29 -2.97
CA GLY A 274 -3.06 12.63 -2.47
C GLY A 274 -3.56 13.63 -3.53
N PHE A 275 -4.16 14.73 -3.05
CA PHE A 275 -4.68 15.84 -3.84
C PHE A 275 -3.96 17.17 -3.56
N ASN A 276 -3.43 17.36 -2.35
CA ASN A 276 -3.04 18.67 -1.83
C ASN A 276 -1.59 19.10 -2.13
N ILE A 277 -0.80 18.27 -2.84
CA ILE A 277 0.60 18.57 -3.18
C ILE A 277 0.68 19.07 -4.63
N PRO A 278 0.98 20.35 -4.89
CA PRO A 278 1.02 20.86 -6.25
C PRO A 278 2.17 20.25 -7.06
N GLY A 279 1.93 19.96 -8.34
CA GLY A 279 2.98 19.59 -9.30
C GLY A 279 3.17 18.09 -9.52
N LYS A 280 4.36 17.72 -10.00
CA LYS A 280 4.78 16.33 -10.18
C LYS A 280 5.31 15.84 -8.84
N THR A 281 4.77 14.73 -8.33
CA THR A 281 5.37 14.00 -7.20
C THR A 281 6.83 13.67 -7.50
N ALA A 282 7.60 13.24 -6.49
CA ALA A 282 8.98 12.75 -6.68
C ALA A 282 9.12 11.66 -7.78
N ARG A 283 8.00 11.04 -8.18
CA ARG A 283 7.90 10.03 -9.24
C ARG A 283 7.39 10.55 -10.58
N GLY A 284 7.29 11.87 -10.77
CA GLY A 284 6.81 12.46 -12.02
C GLY A 284 5.29 12.43 -12.23
N VAL A 285 4.53 11.82 -11.30
CA VAL A 285 3.07 11.68 -11.40
C VAL A 285 2.40 12.97 -10.94
N THR A 286 1.50 13.53 -11.76
CA THR A 286 0.67 14.68 -11.40
C THR A 286 -0.56 14.21 -10.60
N ASN A 287 -1.08 15.07 -9.73
CA ASN A 287 -2.34 14.80 -9.01
C ASN A 287 -3.56 14.71 -9.95
N GLU A 288 -3.41 15.03 -11.24
CA GLU A 288 -4.46 14.90 -12.25
C GLU A 288 -5.05 13.48 -12.27
N ARG A 289 -4.20 12.46 -12.08
CA ARG A 289 -4.65 11.08 -11.97
C ARG A 289 -5.62 10.90 -10.80
N SER A 290 -5.25 11.40 -9.62
CA SER A 290 -6.07 11.35 -8.40
C SER A 290 -7.43 12.02 -8.63
N TYR A 291 -7.44 13.23 -9.18
CA TYR A 291 -8.65 13.99 -9.49
C TYR A 291 -9.53 13.28 -10.52
N THR A 292 -8.93 12.65 -11.53
CA THR A 292 -9.66 11.95 -12.58
C THR A 292 -10.31 10.66 -12.08
N GLN A 293 -9.61 9.91 -11.22
CA GLN A 293 -10.17 8.73 -10.55
C GLN A 293 -11.33 9.10 -9.63
N LEU A 294 -11.18 10.19 -8.88
CA LEU A 294 -12.24 10.74 -8.05
C LEU A 294 -13.45 11.19 -8.88
N ALA A 295 -13.22 11.89 -10.00
CA ALA A 295 -14.29 12.31 -10.90
C ALA A 295 -15.06 11.12 -11.47
N ALA A 296 -14.37 10.03 -11.81
CA ALA A 296 -14.99 8.79 -12.25
C ALA A 296 -15.89 8.18 -11.18
N LEU A 297 -15.42 8.08 -9.93
CA LEU A 297 -16.21 7.57 -8.80
C LEU A 297 -17.49 8.38 -8.58
N VAL A 298 -17.38 9.71 -8.54
CA VAL A 298 -18.53 10.62 -8.34
C VAL A 298 -19.52 10.49 -9.50
N PHE A 299 -19.02 10.45 -10.73
CA PHE A 299 -19.86 10.27 -11.92
C PHE A 299 -20.59 8.92 -11.93
N MET A 300 -19.95 7.83 -11.49
CA MET A 300 -20.59 6.53 -11.37
C MET A 300 -21.80 6.59 -10.43
N ALA A 301 -21.65 7.21 -9.25
CA ALA A 301 -22.73 7.37 -8.28
C ALA A 301 -23.90 8.17 -8.87
N GLU A 302 -23.63 9.30 -9.54
CA GLU A 302 -24.64 10.12 -10.20
C GLU A 302 -25.40 9.36 -11.30
N VAL A 303 -24.67 8.64 -12.17
CA VAL A 303 -25.28 7.85 -13.25
C VAL A 303 -26.15 6.73 -12.71
N LEU A 304 -25.65 5.99 -11.72
CA LEU A 304 -26.37 4.89 -11.09
C LEU A 304 -27.60 5.40 -10.34
N SER A 305 -27.48 6.53 -9.64
CA SER A 305 -28.62 7.23 -9.04
C SER A 305 -29.69 7.55 -10.10
N GLY A 306 -29.30 8.14 -11.23
CA GLY A 306 -30.20 8.46 -12.34
C GLY A 306 -30.91 7.24 -12.92
N PHE A 307 -30.19 6.13 -13.13
CA PHE A 307 -30.78 4.87 -13.61
C PHE A 307 -31.68 4.18 -12.58
N GLN A 308 -31.46 4.44 -11.29
CA GLN A 308 -32.21 3.88 -10.18
C GLN A 308 -33.28 4.84 -9.64
N GLY A 309 -33.79 5.75 -10.48
CA GLY A 309 -34.92 6.62 -10.15
C GLY A 309 -34.58 7.77 -9.19
N GLY A 310 -33.33 8.22 -9.18
CA GLY A 310 -32.86 9.31 -8.32
C GLY A 310 -32.63 8.89 -6.87
N LYS A 311 -32.50 7.58 -6.60
CA LYS A 311 -32.08 7.09 -5.28
C LYS A 311 -30.69 7.61 -4.97
N ASP A 312 -30.49 8.17 -3.78
CA ASP A 312 -29.18 8.58 -3.32
C ASP A 312 -28.24 7.36 -3.21
N ILE A 313 -27.01 7.49 -3.75
CA ILE A 313 -25.99 6.44 -3.75
C ILE A 313 -24.81 6.96 -2.92
N PRO A 314 -24.70 6.54 -1.65
CA PRO A 314 -23.55 6.85 -0.81
C PRO A 314 -22.22 6.58 -1.51
N ILE A 315 -21.28 7.50 -1.33
CA ILE A 315 -19.93 7.40 -1.85
C ILE A 315 -18.96 7.26 -0.68
N TYR A 316 -18.19 6.20 -0.69
CA TYR A 316 -17.13 5.93 0.27
C TYR A 316 -15.78 5.99 -0.43
N ALA A 317 -14.75 6.37 0.31
CA ALA A 317 -13.39 6.25 -0.20
C ALA A 317 -12.39 5.95 0.92
N GLN A 318 -11.36 5.18 0.61
CA GLN A 318 -10.29 4.84 1.55
C GLN A 318 -8.92 5.06 0.91
N GLU A 319 -8.13 5.92 1.55
CA GLU A 319 -6.72 6.14 1.26
C GLU A 319 -6.04 6.51 2.60
N PRO A 320 -5.16 5.65 3.13
CA PRO A 320 -4.47 5.91 4.39
C PRO A 320 -3.71 7.24 4.40
N ALA A 321 -3.21 7.69 3.24
CA ALA A 321 -2.34 8.85 3.15
C ALA A 321 -3.04 10.22 3.28
N TRP A 322 -4.38 10.27 3.28
CA TRP A 322 -5.08 11.55 3.30
C TRP A 322 -4.96 12.29 4.63
N ASN A 323 -4.58 13.57 4.54
CA ASN A 323 -4.57 14.50 5.66
C ASN A 323 -5.94 15.20 5.86
N THR A 324 -6.00 16.10 6.84
CA THR A 324 -7.22 16.83 7.20
C THR A 324 -7.79 17.68 6.05
N ILE A 325 -6.94 18.35 5.26
CA ILE A 325 -7.35 19.19 4.13
C ILE A 325 -8.04 18.33 3.06
N GLU A 326 -7.45 17.18 2.74
CA GLU A 326 -7.98 16.26 1.75
C GLU A 326 -9.29 15.62 2.22
N LYS A 327 -9.37 15.24 3.50
CA LYS A 327 -10.62 14.75 4.11
C LYS A 327 -11.72 15.81 4.08
N GLU A 328 -11.41 17.08 4.32
CA GLU A 328 -12.36 18.19 4.23
C GLU A 328 -12.84 18.41 2.79
N PHE A 329 -11.92 18.38 1.82
CA PHE A 329 -12.25 18.43 0.40
C PHE A 329 -13.19 17.28 0.00
N LEU A 330 -12.89 16.04 0.34
CA LEU A 330 -13.74 14.88 0.01
C LEU A 330 -15.12 14.99 0.65
N LYS A 331 -15.19 15.46 1.90
CA LYS A 331 -16.45 15.74 2.58
C LYS A 331 -17.28 16.80 1.85
N SER A 332 -16.65 17.82 1.27
CA SER A 332 -17.34 18.84 0.46
C SER A 332 -18.02 18.26 -0.78
N LEU A 333 -17.55 17.11 -1.28
CA LEU A 333 -18.14 16.36 -2.38
C LEU A 333 -19.20 15.34 -1.93
N GLY A 334 -19.53 15.28 -0.63
CA GLY A 334 -20.45 14.29 -0.08
C GLY A 334 -19.84 12.90 0.09
N ILE A 335 -18.50 12.77 0.04
CA ILE A 335 -17.80 11.48 0.15
C ILE A 335 -17.49 11.21 1.62
N THR A 336 -17.81 9.99 2.07
CA THR A 336 -17.44 9.51 3.40
C THR A 336 -16.07 8.84 3.33
N VAL A 337 -15.07 9.45 3.97
CA VAL A 337 -13.73 8.85 4.11
C VAL A 337 -13.77 7.75 5.16
N LEU A 338 -13.32 6.57 4.79
CA LEU A 338 -13.21 5.41 5.67
C LEU A 338 -11.76 5.20 6.08
N GLU A 339 -11.56 4.94 7.37
CA GLU A 339 -10.24 4.59 7.90
C GLU A 339 -9.85 3.16 7.49
N HIS A 340 -8.57 2.92 7.21
CA HIS A 340 -8.09 1.59 6.85
C HIS A 340 -8.25 0.60 8.02
N PRO A 341 -8.76 -0.63 7.80
CA PRO A 341 -9.17 -1.26 6.53
C PRO A 341 -10.69 -1.25 6.26
N MET A 342 -11.46 -0.34 6.88
CA MET A 342 -12.93 -0.37 6.87
C MET A 342 -13.54 -0.30 5.47
N GLY A 343 -12.92 0.41 4.53
CA GLY A 343 -13.34 0.42 3.13
C GLY A 343 -13.40 -0.98 2.52
N LEU A 344 -12.46 -1.87 2.86
CA LEU A 344 -12.49 -3.27 2.39
C LEU A 344 -13.75 -4.00 2.89
N LEU A 345 -14.13 -3.73 4.13
CA LEU A 345 -15.29 -4.37 4.76
C LEU A 345 -16.62 -3.86 4.21
N GLU A 346 -16.67 -2.63 3.68
CA GLU A 346 -17.85 -2.06 3.01
C GLU A 346 -18.14 -2.66 1.64
N ILE A 347 -17.17 -3.35 1.02
CA ILE A 347 -17.38 -4.02 -0.27
C ILE A 347 -18.36 -5.18 -0.09
N ASP A 348 -19.37 -5.23 -0.95
CA ASP A 348 -20.34 -6.32 -1.02
C ASP A 348 -20.92 -6.50 -2.44
N SER A 349 -21.91 -7.39 -2.55
CA SER A 349 -22.59 -7.70 -3.82
C SER A 349 -23.37 -6.55 -4.47
N PHE A 350 -23.61 -5.45 -3.76
CA PHE A 350 -24.34 -4.28 -4.25
C PHE A 350 -23.44 -3.05 -4.38
N SER A 351 -22.13 -3.23 -4.20
CA SER A 351 -21.16 -2.15 -4.31
C SER A 351 -20.71 -1.96 -5.77
N ALA A 352 -20.51 -0.70 -6.18
CA ALA A 352 -19.63 -0.36 -7.30
C ALA A 352 -18.26 0.04 -6.75
N VAL A 353 -17.19 -0.62 -7.18
CA VAL A 353 -15.83 -0.39 -6.67
C VAL A 353 -14.95 0.16 -7.79
N THR A 354 -14.18 1.19 -7.48
CA THR A 354 -13.14 1.74 -8.36
C THR A 354 -11.80 1.71 -7.64
N SER A 355 -10.80 1.09 -8.27
CA SER A 355 -9.42 1.08 -7.78
C SER A 355 -8.44 0.89 -8.92
N MET A 356 -7.46 1.77 -9.01
CA MET A 356 -6.42 1.73 -10.02
C MET A 356 -5.07 1.77 -9.32
N TYR A 357 -4.18 0.81 -9.59
CA TYR A 357 -2.88 0.71 -8.91
C TYR A 357 -2.96 0.75 -7.38
N CYS A 358 -3.79 -0.13 -6.83
CA CYS A 358 -3.82 -0.31 -5.40
C CYS A 358 -2.45 -0.81 -4.90
N GLN A 359 -1.98 -0.28 -3.77
CA GLN A 359 -0.78 -0.79 -3.10
C GLN A 359 -1.10 -1.81 -2.01
N ILE A 360 -2.38 -2.10 -1.79
CA ILE A 360 -2.87 -3.17 -0.92
C ILE A 360 -3.50 -4.27 -1.79
N PRO A 361 -3.55 -5.53 -1.34
CA PRO A 361 -4.07 -6.65 -2.12
C PRO A 361 -5.60 -6.64 -2.24
N LEU A 362 -6.16 -5.54 -2.75
CA LEU A 362 -7.59 -5.30 -2.89
C LEU A 362 -8.25 -6.33 -3.82
N ARG A 363 -7.65 -6.61 -4.98
CA ARG A 363 -8.18 -7.58 -5.94
C ARG A 363 -8.22 -8.97 -5.32
N GLN A 364 -7.17 -9.36 -4.61
CA GLN A 364 -7.13 -10.66 -3.91
C GLN A 364 -8.13 -10.72 -2.76
N PHE A 365 -8.28 -9.63 -2.01
CA PHE A 365 -9.31 -9.51 -0.98
C PHE A 365 -10.72 -9.74 -1.54
N MET A 366 -11.05 -9.18 -2.70
CA MET A 366 -12.33 -9.44 -3.36
C MET A 366 -12.42 -10.88 -3.87
N ALA A 367 -11.34 -11.40 -4.49
CA ALA A 367 -11.33 -12.74 -5.06
C ALA A 367 -11.42 -13.87 -4.02
N ASP A 368 -11.10 -13.59 -2.76
CA ASP A 368 -11.15 -14.54 -1.65
C ASP A 368 -12.55 -15.02 -1.29
N ASP A 369 -13.59 -14.24 -1.56
CA ASP A 369 -14.96 -14.60 -1.21
C ASP A 369 -15.98 -14.10 -2.24
N SER A 370 -16.51 -15.03 -3.04
CA SER A 370 -17.46 -14.75 -4.11
C SER A 370 -18.79 -14.14 -3.66
N ARG A 371 -19.11 -14.23 -2.36
CA ARG A 371 -20.31 -13.59 -1.79
C ARG A 371 -20.20 -12.06 -1.79
N TYR A 372 -18.97 -11.55 -1.75
CA TYR A 372 -18.67 -10.12 -1.63
C TYR A 372 -17.95 -9.56 -2.85
N TRP A 373 -17.98 -10.27 -3.97
CA TRP A 373 -17.65 -9.64 -5.24
C TRP A 373 -18.50 -8.36 -5.36
N PRO A 374 -18.04 -7.26 -5.97
CA PRO A 374 -18.86 -6.07 -6.28
C PRO A 374 -19.70 -6.20 -7.56
N ALA A 375 -20.86 -5.55 -7.62
CA ALA A 375 -21.71 -5.60 -8.82
C ALA A 375 -21.01 -4.97 -10.04
N VAL A 376 -20.22 -3.93 -9.78
CA VAL A 376 -19.39 -3.23 -10.76
C VAL A 376 -17.98 -3.10 -10.17
N PHE A 377 -16.96 -3.44 -10.96
CA PHE A 377 -15.56 -3.23 -10.58
C PHE A 377 -14.80 -2.56 -11.71
N VAL A 378 -14.30 -1.35 -11.46
CA VAL A 378 -13.49 -0.58 -12.40
C VAL A 378 -12.04 -0.60 -11.93
N THR A 379 -11.16 -1.17 -12.74
CA THR A 379 -9.76 -1.40 -12.36
C THR A 379 -8.81 -1.40 -13.55
N ASP A 380 -7.51 -1.44 -13.28
CA ASP A 380 -6.48 -1.66 -14.27
C ASP A 380 -6.59 -3.05 -14.90
N ARG A 381 -5.82 -3.30 -15.95
CA ARG A 381 -5.84 -4.58 -16.65
C ARG A 381 -5.41 -5.70 -15.71
N VAL A 382 -6.27 -6.71 -15.55
CA VAL A 382 -5.87 -7.98 -14.96
C VAL A 382 -4.95 -8.71 -15.92
N GLU A 383 -3.76 -9.05 -15.44
CA GLU A 383 -2.69 -9.67 -16.19
C GLU A 383 -2.84 -11.17 -16.34
N THR A 384 -2.32 -11.67 -17.46
CA THR A 384 -2.14 -13.10 -17.66
C THR A 384 -1.08 -13.65 -16.71
N ALA A 385 -1.10 -14.97 -16.46
CA ALA A 385 -0.10 -15.62 -15.62
C ALA A 385 1.32 -15.40 -16.16
N ASP A 386 1.50 -15.48 -17.50
CA ASP A 386 2.80 -15.28 -18.14
C ASP A 386 3.32 -13.84 -17.98
N GLU A 387 2.45 -12.84 -18.05
CA GLU A 387 2.80 -11.43 -17.81
C GLU A 387 3.19 -11.18 -16.35
N GLU A 388 2.45 -11.78 -15.41
CA GLU A 388 2.73 -11.69 -13.98
C GLU A 388 4.07 -12.37 -13.64
N ASP A 389 4.31 -13.58 -14.16
CA ASP A 389 5.56 -14.32 -13.98
C ASP A 389 6.75 -13.55 -14.58
N LYS A 390 6.59 -12.98 -15.77
CA LYS A 390 7.61 -12.12 -16.39
C LYS A 390 7.92 -10.91 -15.51
N ARG A 391 6.91 -10.22 -15.00
CA ARG A 391 7.11 -9.10 -14.06
C ARG A 391 7.76 -9.57 -12.76
N ALA A 392 7.44 -10.76 -12.26
CA ALA A 392 8.07 -11.32 -11.07
C ALA A 392 9.58 -11.48 -11.27
N LEU A 393 9.97 -12.01 -12.42
CA LEU A 393 11.37 -12.17 -12.80
C LEU A 393 12.06 -10.81 -12.96
N GLU A 394 11.45 -9.86 -13.66
CA GLU A 394 11.97 -8.50 -13.80
C GLU A 394 12.12 -7.78 -12.46
N ALA A 395 11.20 -8.01 -11.51
CA ALA A 395 11.31 -7.47 -10.17
C ALA A 395 12.49 -8.07 -9.41
N LEU A 396 12.80 -9.36 -9.59
CA LEU A 396 13.98 -9.97 -8.96
C LEU A 396 15.31 -9.41 -9.47
N GLU A 397 15.33 -8.81 -10.66
CA GLU A 397 16.54 -8.18 -11.24
C GLU A 397 16.78 -6.76 -10.73
N ASP A 398 15.78 -6.13 -10.11
CA ASP A 398 15.79 -4.73 -9.68
C ASP A 398 15.16 -4.62 -8.28
N GLU A 399 15.99 -4.52 -7.25
CA GLU A 399 15.54 -4.48 -5.85
C GLU A 399 14.50 -3.38 -5.60
N ASP A 400 14.58 -2.26 -6.32
CA ASP A 400 13.60 -1.18 -6.22
C ASP A 400 12.23 -1.59 -6.78
N LYS A 401 12.17 -2.54 -7.73
CA LYS A 401 10.91 -3.07 -8.31
C LYS A 401 10.22 -4.12 -7.44
N ILE A 402 10.95 -4.84 -6.58
CA ILE A 402 10.37 -5.85 -5.65
C ILE A 402 9.38 -5.20 -4.69
N ALA A 403 9.60 -3.95 -4.31
CA ALA A 403 8.78 -3.23 -3.32
C ALA A 403 7.34 -2.91 -3.77
N TYR A 404 6.97 -3.13 -5.03
CA TYR A 404 5.70 -2.63 -5.60
C TYR A 404 4.60 -3.68 -5.81
N TRP A 405 4.70 -4.85 -5.19
CA TRP A 405 3.74 -5.96 -5.32
C TRP A 405 2.54 -5.85 -4.38
N GLY A 406 1.94 -4.66 -4.35
CA GLY A 406 0.82 -4.34 -3.47
C GLY A 406 -0.46 -5.09 -3.83
N ASP A 407 -0.85 -5.07 -5.10
CA ASP A 407 -2.11 -5.67 -5.59
C ASP A 407 -1.91 -6.57 -6.82
N PRO A 408 -1.14 -7.66 -6.70
CA PRO A 408 -0.96 -8.62 -7.79
C PRO A 408 -2.25 -9.38 -8.07
N ASP A 409 -2.50 -9.70 -9.35
CA ASP A 409 -3.69 -10.42 -9.78
C ASP A 409 -3.72 -11.84 -9.19
N GLY A 410 -2.76 -12.69 -9.53
CA GLY A 410 -2.82 -14.09 -9.13
C GLY A 410 -4.04 -14.86 -9.67
N ASP A 411 -4.05 -16.17 -9.40
CA ASP A 411 -5.01 -17.08 -10.05
C ASP A 411 -6.46 -16.85 -9.62
N ARG A 412 -6.70 -16.48 -8.37
CA ARG A 412 -8.06 -16.22 -7.86
C ARG A 412 -8.68 -14.98 -8.49
N VAL A 413 -7.91 -13.90 -8.70
CA VAL A 413 -8.41 -12.68 -9.34
C VAL A 413 -8.72 -12.96 -10.81
N ARG A 414 -7.83 -13.64 -11.53
CA ARG A 414 -8.08 -14.08 -12.91
C ARG A 414 -9.36 -14.89 -13.01
N ALA A 415 -9.51 -15.90 -12.15
CA ALA A 415 -10.71 -16.74 -12.11
C ALA A 415 -11.97 -15.92 -11.78
N MET A 416 -11.88 -14.98 -10.84
CA MET A 416 -12.98 -14.06 -10.49
C MET A 416 -13.42 -13.25 -11.70
N VAL A 417 -12.50 -12.57 -12.40
CA VAL A 417 -12.88 -11.69 -13.52
C VAL A 417 -13.36 -12.48 -14.74
N GLU A 418 -12.78 -13.64 -15.02
CA GLU A 418 -13.15 -14.49 -16.17
C GLU A 418 -14.52 -15.15 -15.97
N SER A 419 -14.75 -15.72 -14.79
CA SER A 419 -15.98 -16.46 -14.51
C SER A 419 -17.13 -15.53 -14.10
N GLY A 420 -16.84 -14.47 -13.35
CA GLY A 420 -17.85 -13.65 -12.66
C GLY A 420 -18.36 -12.43 -13.41
N TYR A 421 -17.61 -11.94 -14.40
CA TYR A 421 -17.85 -10.61 -14.97
C TYR A 421 -17.87 -10.59 -16.51
N ASP A 422 -18.71 -9.73 -17.05
CA ASP A 422 -18.58 -9.21 -18.40
C ASP A 422 -17.58 -8.04 -18.36
N LYS A 423 -16.59 -8.07 -19.25
CA LYS A 423 -15.47 -7.13 -19.26
C LYS A 423 -15.58 -6.17 -20.45
N THR A 424 -15.53 -4.88 -20.17
CA THR A 424 -15.47 -3.80 -21.18
C THR A 424 -14.18 -3.01 -21.02
N LEU A 425 -13.43 -2.86 -22.11
CA LEU A 425 -12.28 -1.94 -22.17
C LEU A 425 -12.81 -0.51 -22.27
N LEU A 426 -12.45 0.34 -21.30
CA LEU A 426 -12.79 1.76 -21.37
C LEU A 426 -11.78 2.50 -22.26
N PRO A 427 -12.21 3.46 -23.08
CA PRO A 427 -11.31 4.27 -23.89
C PRO A 427 -10.45 5.15 -22.96
N GLN A 428 -9.32 5.65 -23.46
CA GLN A 428 -8.47 6.55 -22.68
C GLN A 428 -9.19 7.87 -22.39
N ALA A 429 -8.93 8.44 -21.21
CA ALA A 429 -9.44 9.75 -20.82
C ALA A 429 -8.27 10.72 -20.53
N PRO A 430 -8.47 12.03 -20.68
CA PRO A 430 -7.52 13.04 -20.19
C PRO A 430 -7.18 12.80 -18.71
N GLY A 431 -5.93 13.02 -18.30
CA GLY A 431 -5.48 12.83 -16.91
C GLY A 431 -5.19 11.38 -16.50
N TYR A 432 -5.51 10.38 -17.33
CA TYR A 432 -5.12 8.97 -17.11
C TYR A 432 -3.78 8.58 -17.75
N SER A 433 -3.21 9.45 -18.58
CA SER A 433 -1.82 9.30 -19.01
C SER A 433 -0.94 9.62 -17.81
N ILE A 434 -0.49 8.60 -17.09
CA ILE A 434 0.78 8.77 -16.41
C ILE A 434 1.78 8.99 -17.54
N ASP A 435 2.47 10.12 -17.51
CA ASP A 435 3.50 10.59 -18.44
C ASP A 435 4.73 9.66 -18.39
N TRP A 436 4.50 8.36 -18.65
CA TRP A 436 5.48 7.31 -18.89
C TRP A 436 6.03 7.38 -20.32
N GLU A 437 5.48 8.25 -21.19
CA GLU A 437 5.91 8.43 -22.58
C GLU A 437 7.40 8.83 -22.68
N HIS A 438 8.00 9.30 -21.59
CA HIS A 438 9.43 9.61 -21.50
C HIS A 438 10.29 8.44 -21.00
N ASN A 439 9.71 7.27 -20.73
CA ASN A 439 10.42 6.02 -20.45
C ASN A 439 9.94 4.91 -21.40
N PRO A 440 10.51 4.80 -22.62
CA PRO A 440 10.11 3.81 -23.63
C PRO A 440 10.33 2.35 -23.19
N ASP A 441 11.04 2.12 -22.08
CA ASP A 441 11.32 0.81 -21.51
C ASP A 441 10.30 0.37 -20.44
N VAL A 442 9.32 1.23 -20.11
CA VAL A 442 8.21 0.88 -19.21
C VAL A 442 7.00 0.52 -20.08
N ASP A 443 6.72 -0.78 -20.15
CA ASP A 443 5.58 -1.39 -20.86
C ASP A 443 4.28 -0.58 -20.56
N PRO A 444 3.42 -0.29 -21.57
CA PRO A 444 2.18 0.47 -21.40
C PRO A 444 1.12 -0.26 -20.56
N VAL A 445 1.41 -0.51 -19.29
CA VAL A 445 0.55 -1.15 -18.28
C VAL A 445 -0.74 -0.34 -18.04
N LEU A 446 -0.81 0.92 -18.52
CA LEU A 446 -2.02 1.76 -18.50
C LEU A 446 -2.86 1.79 -19.76
N LYS A 447 -2.48 1.03 -20.79
CA LYS A 447 -3.44 0.69 -21.84
C LYS A 447 -4.41 -0.35 -21.28
N GLY A 448 -5.44 0.13 -20.58
CA GLY A 448 -6.61 -0.68 -20.30
C GLY A 448 -7.12 -0.55 -18.88
N THR A 449 -7.81 0.56 -18.61
CA THR A 449 -8.85 0.55 -17.57
C THR A 449 -9.99 -0.33 -18.08
N TYR A 450 -10.40 -1.30 -17.29
CA TYR A 450 -11.53 -2.16 -17.59
C TYR A 450 -12.66 -1.91 -16.60
N MET A 451 -13.87 -1.95 -17.12
CA MET A 451 -15.07 -2.08 -16.33
C MET A 451 -15.51 -3.54 -16.36
N HIS A 452 -15.69 -4.11 -15.19
CA HIS A 452 -16.19 -5.45 -14.97
C HIS A 452 -17.61 -5.34 -14.39
N VAL A 453 -18.61 -5.80 -15.14
CA VAL A 453 -20.01 -5.87 -14.68
C VAL A 453 -20.34 -7.30 -14.34
N ARG A 454 -20.88 -7.56 -13.16
CA ARG A 454 -21.21 -8.93 -12.77
C ARG A 454 -22.22 -9.55 -13.74
N LYS A 455 -21.95 -10.77 -14.19
CA LYS A 455 -22.88 -11.55 -15.03
C LYS A 455 -24.22 -11.77 -14.33
N ALA A 456 -25.31 -11.68 -15.07
CA ALA A 456 -26.68 -11.80 -14.54
C ALA A 456 -26.94 -13.14 -13.81
N GLU A 457 -26.30 -14.22 -14.25
CA GLU A 457 -26.38 -15.55 -13.64
C GLU A 457 -25.83 -15.52 -12.20
N GLN A 458 -24.68 -14.87 -11.99
CA GLN A 458 -24.06 -14.71 -10.68
C GLN A 458 -24.93 -13.84 -9.76
N ALA A 459 -25.51 -12.77 -10.30
CA ALA A 459 -26.46 -11.93 -9.55
C ALA A 459 -27.74 -12.68 -9.14
N SER A 460 -28.12 -13.72 -9.88
CA SER A 460 -29.29 -14.55 -9.57
C SER A 460 -29.00 -15.58 -8.48
N LEU A 461 -27.79 -16.17 -8.50
CA LEU A 461 -27.33 -17.12 -7.48
C LEU A 461 -27.28 -16.50 -6.08
N LEU A 462 -26.82 -15.25 -5.95
CA LEU A 462 -26.77 -14.56 -4.66
C LEU A 462 -28.17 -14.32 -4.09
N ARG A 463 -29.11 -13.86 -4.92
CA ARG A 463 -30.51 -13.70 -4.53
C ARG A 463 -31.15 -15.01 -4.09
N ALA A 464 -30.84 -16.12 -4.77
CA ALA A 464 -31.34 -17.44 -4.39
C ALA A 464 -30.79 -17.94 -3.05
N ASN A 465 -29.57 -17.54 -2.71
CA ASN A 465 -28.89 -17.93 -1.47
C ASN A 465 -29.20 -17.01 -0.27
N GLY A 466 -30.11 -16.04 -0.43
CA GLY A 466 -30.52 -15.12 0.65
C GLY A 466 -29.43 -14.13 1.06
N ALA A 467 -28.50 -13.83 0.14
CA ALA A 467 -27.57 -12.72 0.27
C ALA A 467 -28.26 -11.39 -0.03
#